data_AF-A0A838VTC8-F1
#
_entry.id   AF-A0A838VTC8-F1
#
_cell.length_a   1.000
_cell.length_b   1.000
_cell.length_c   1.000
_cell.angle_alpha   90.00
_cell.angle_beta   90.00
_cell.angle_gamma   90.00
#
_symmetry.space_group_name_H-M   'P 1'
#
loop_
_entity.id
_entity.type
_entity.pdbx_description
1 polymer ?
#
loop_
_entity_poly.entity_id
_entity_poly.type
_entity_poly.pdbx_seq_one_letter_code
_entity_poly.pdbx_strand_id
1 'polypeptide(L)' 'PTTWAIFSGILLEQSKAVADALEQHGWVVATLWRRKEWCCFNVRRT' A
#
# COMPACT_ATOMS: atom_id res chain seq x y z
N PRO A 1 9.08 16.34 3.67
CA PRO A 1 7.64 16.65 3.84
C PRO A 1 6.88 15.36 4.06
N THR A 2 6.18 15.21 5.20
CA THR A 2 5.50 13.97 5.57
C THR A 2 4.21 13.80 4.78
N THR A 3 4.30 13.23 3.58
CA THR A 3 3.14 12.94 2.72
C THR A 3 2.58 11.56 3.05
N TRP A 4 1.26 11.42 3.03
CA TRP A 4 0.58 10.13 3.17
C TRP A 4 -0.39 9.92 2.01
N ALA A 5 -0.65 8.65 1.70
CA ALA A 5 -1.60 8.26 0.68
C ALA A 5 -2.28 6.94 1.04
N ILE A 6 -3.49 6.75 0.54
CA ILE A 6 -4.23 5.50 0.69
C ILE A 6 -4.47 4.92 -0.71
N PHE A 7 -3.98 3.71 -0.93
CA PHE A 7 -4.23 2.95 -2.16
C PHE A 7 -5.28 1.89 -1.85
N SER A 8 -6.47 2.00 -2.44
CA SER A 8 -7.56 1.04 -2.28
C SER A 8 -7.87 0.34 -3.61
N GLY A 9 -8.65 -0.75 -3.56
CA GLY A 9 -9.03 -1.49 -4.77
C GLY A 9 -7.91 -2.38 -5.32
N ILE A 10 -7.04 -2.88 -4.46
CA ILE A 10 -5.98 -3.82 -4.84
C ILE A 10 -6.45 -5.23 -4.51
N LEU A 11 -6.30 -6.17 -5.44
CA LEU A 11 -6.58 -7.58 -5.16
C LEU A 11 -5.54 -8.14 -4.17
N LEU A 12 -5.97 -9.00 -3.26
CA LEU A 12 -5.10 -9.57 -2.23
C LEU A 12 -3.90 -10.31 -2.83
N GLU A 13 -4.08 -10.96 -3.98
CA GLU A 13 -3.00 -11.61 -4.74
C GLU A 13 -1.96 -10.61 -5.28
N GLN A 14 -2.37 -9.38 -5.60
CA GLN A 14 -1.51 -8.31 -6.10
C GLN A 14 -0.93 -7.44 -4.97
N SER A 15 -1.40 -7.63 -3.74
CA SER A 15 -1.01 -6.84 -2.58
C SER A 15 0.52 -6.79 -2.38
N LYS A 16 1.19 -7.93 -2.51
CA LYS A 16 2.66 -8.01 -2.38
C LYS A 16 3.38 -7.22 -3.48
N ALA A 17 2.93 -7.34 -4.72
CA ALA A 17 3.53 -6.62 -5.85
C ALA A 17 3.37 -5.10 -5.71
N VAL A 18 2.20 -4.65 -5.25
CA VAL A 18 1.96 -3.22 -5.00
C VAL A 18 2.80 -2.70 -3.84
N ALA A 19 2.94 -3.47 -2.76
CA ALA A 19 3.81 -3.11 -1.65
C ALA A 19 5.27 -2.95 -2.09
N ASP A 20 5.80 -3.90 -2.87
CA ASP A 20 7.17 -3.86 -3.38
C ASP A 20 7.41 -2.63 -4.27
N ALA A 21 6.47 -2.34 -5.18
CA ALA A 21 6.54 -1.14 -6.02
C ALA A 21 6.53 0.16 -5.19
N LEU A 22 5.67 0.23 -4.17
CA LEU A 22 5.61 1.38 -3.27
C LEU A 22 6.96 1.60 -2.55
N GLU A 23 7.55 0.54 -2.01
CA GLU A 23 8.86 0.59 -1.36
C GLU A 23 9.99 1.00 -2.32
N GLN A 24 9.98 0.48 -3.56
CA GLN A 24 10.92 0.89 -4.61
C GLN A 24 10.82 2.38 -4.96
N HIS A 25 9.62 2.96 -4.88
CA HIS A 25 9.40 4.39 -5.09
C HIS A 25 9.65 5.25 -3.84
N GLY A 26 10.15 4.66 -2.75
CA GLY A 26 10.46 5.35 -1.50
C GLY A 26 9.24 5.64 -0.63
N TRP A 27 8.14 4.89 -0.82
CA TRP A 27 6.99 4.90 0.08
C TRP A 27 7.13 3.79 1.11
N VAL A 28 6.75 4.09 2.36
CA VAL A 28 6.71 3.12 3.44
C VAL A 28 5.28 2.68 3.64
N VAL A 29 5.02 1.38 3.48
CA VAL A 29 3.72 0.77 3.80
C VAL A 29 3.55 0.74 5.32
N ALA A 30 2.61 1.53 5.84
CA ALA A 30 2.35 1.62 7.28
C ALA A 30 1.28 0.62 7.74
N THR A 31 0.23 0.40 6.96
CA THR A 31 -0.87 -0.50 7.35
C THR A 31 -1.54 -1.11 6.12
N LEU A 32 -1.75 -2.42 6.17
CA LEU A 32 -2.53 -3.16 5.18
C LEU A 32 -3.90 -3.52 5.78
N TRP A 33 -4.96 -3.05 5.14
CA TRP A 33 -6.33 -3.47 5.43
C TRP A 33 -6.78 -4.46 4.36
N ARG A 34 -7.43 -5.55 4.76
CA ARG A 34 -7.96 -6.54 3.81
C ARG A 34 -9.42 -6.85 4.11
N ARG A 35 -10.22 -6.99 3.05
CA ARG A 35 -11.62 -7.38 3.10
C ARG A 35 -11.91 -8.32 1.93
N LYS A 36 -12.13 -9.60 2.25
CA LYS A 36 -12.30 -10.67 1.26
C LYS A 36 -11.11 -10.71 0.30
N GLU A 37 -11.36 -10.50 -0.99
CA GLU A 37 -10.39 -10.56 -2.08
C GLU A 37 -9.67 -9.22 -2.32
N TRP A 38 -10.04 -8.18 -1.57
CA TRP A 38 -9.52 -6.83 -1.76
C TRP A 38 -8.71 -6.36 -0.56
N CYS A 39 -7.74 -5.49 -0.80
CA CYS A 39 -6.97 -4.81 0.23
C CYS A 39 -6.75 -3.33 -0.07
N CYS A 40 -6.39 -2.59 0.98
CA CYS A 40 -6.02 -1.19 0.96
C CYS A 40 -4.69 -1.01 1.70
N PHE A 41 -3.84 -0.13 1.19
CA PHE A 41 -2.57 0.26 1.80
C PHE A 41 -2.67 1.69 2.30
N ASN A 42 -2.27 1.90 3.54
CA ASN A 42 -1.89 3.22 4.02
C ASN A 42 -0.37 3.34 3.89
N VAL A 43 0.08 4.32 3.11
CA VAL A 43 1.51 4.57 2.88
C VAL A 43 1.89 5.97 3.33
N ARG A 44 3.16 6.13 3.68
CA ARG A 44 3.74 7.42 4.04
C ARG A 44 5.09 7.61 3.38
N ARG A 45 5.44 8.85 3.13
CA ARG A 45 6.73 9.30 2.61
C ARG A 45 7.29 10.34 3.57
N THR A 46 8.55 10.18 3.97
CA THR A 46 9.27 11.08 4.88
C THR A 46 10.23 11.94 4.09
#